data_AF-A0A9P1ES36-F1
#
_entry.id   AF-A0A9P1ES36-F1
#
_cell.length_a   1.000
_cell.length_b   1.000
_cell.length_c   1.000
_cell.angle_alpha   90.00
_cell.angle_beta   90.00
_cell.angle_gamma   90.00
#
_symmetry.space_group_name_H-M   'P 1'
#
loop_
_entity.id
_entity.type
_entity.pdbx_description
1 polymer ?
#
loop_
_entity_poly.entity_id
_entity_poly.type
_entity_poly.pdbx_seq_one_letter_code
_entity_poly.pdbx_strand_id
1 'polypeptide(L)' 'MCKVLFFTVILLAFALFVAESSAQSQKSLRRCGLHLIKALQSFCGGPCTADNSQDIAIRACTQPHTKEELMMLCCPDAL' A
#
# COMPACT_ATOMS: atom_id res chain seq x y z
N MET A 1 -27.36 -33.97 12.75
CA MET A 1 -25.89 -33.90 12.91
C MET A 1 -25.17 -33.45 11.63
N CYS A 2 -25.47 -33.97 10.43
CA CYS A 2 -24.80 -33.54 9.18
C CYS A 2 -24.92 -32.04 8.82
N LYS A 3 -26.02 -31.37 9.20
CA LYS A 3 -26.20 -29.93 8.96
C LYS A 3 -25.16 -29.04 9.67
N VAL A 4 -24.71 -29.44 10.86
CA VAL A 4 -23.72 -28.69 11.64
C VAL A 4 -22.33 -28.83 11.02
N LEU A 5 -21.99 -30.05 10.57
CA LEU A 5 -20.74 -30.33 9.85
C LEU A 5 -20.63 -29.52 8.55
N PHE A 6 -21.73 -29.40 7.81
CA PHE A 6 -21.76 -28.62 6.57
C PHE A 6 -21.51 -27.13 6.82
N PHE A 7 -22.12 -26.58 7.87
CA PHE A 7 -21.93 -25.17 8.25
C PHE A 7 -20.48 -24.88 8.68
N THR A 8 -19.85 -25.78 9.43
CA THR A 8 -18.45 -25.62 9.86
C THR A 8 -17.46 -25.66 8.69
N VAL A 9 -17.71 -26.51 7.69
CA VAL A 9 -16.85 -26.60 6.50
C VAL A 9 -16.95 -25.32 5.65
N ILE A 10 -18.16 -24.76 5.50
CA ILE A 10 -18.35 -23.49 4.78
C ILE A 10 -17.63 -22.34 5.49
N LEU A 11 -17.73 -22.26 6.82
CA LEU A 11 -17.06 -21.20 7.59
C LEU A 11 -15.53 -21.29 7.48
N LEU A 12 -14.97 -22.50 7.51
CA LEU A 12 -13.54 -22.73 7.30
C LEU A 12 -13.07 -22.32 5.89
N ALA A 13 -13.85 -22.66 4.86
CA ALA A 13 -13.54 -22.27 3.48
C ALA A 13 -13.58 -20.74 3.31
N PHE A 14 -14.54 -20.06 3.94
CA PHE A 14 -14.64 -18.60 3.90
C PHE A 14 -13.46 -17.92 4.60
N ALA A 15 -13.01 -18.44 5.75
CA ALA A 15 -11.88 -17.90 6.48
C ALA A 15 -10.56 -17.99 5.68
N LEU A 16 -10.33 -19.10 4.97
CA LEU A 16 -9.16 -19.27 4.10
C LEU A 16 -9.18 -18.28 2.94
N PHE A 17 -10.33 -18.08 2.30
CA PHE A 17 -10.48 -17.15 1.19
C PHE A 17 -10.21 -15.69 1.59
N VAL A 18 -10.66 -15.27 2.77
CA VAL A 18 -10.39 -13.92 3.29
C VAL A 18 -8.89 -13.71 3.55
N ALA A 19 -8.18 -14.72 4.06
CA ALA A 19 -6.75 -14.61 4.33
C ALA A 19 -5.91 -14.34 3.07
N GLU A 20 -6.18 -15.03 1.96
CA GLU A 20 -5.44 -14.83 0.70
C GLU A 20 -5.65 -13.44 0.08
N SER A 21 -6.88 -12.89 0.19
CA SER A 21 -7.22 -11.59 -0.39
C SER A 21 -6.41 -10.44 0.22
N SER A 22 -6.18 -10.48 1.55
CA SER A 22 -5.42 -9.46 2.27
C SER A 22 -3.92 -9.48 1.91
N ALA A 23 -3.35 -10.67 1.71
CA ALA A 23 -1.93 -10.84 1.40
C ALA A 23 -1.56 -10.31 -0.01
N GLN A 24 -2.49 -10.39 -0.97
CA GLN A 24 -2.26 -9.87 -2.32
C GLN A 24 -2.31 -8.33 -2.36
N SER A 25 -3.20 -7.72 -1.58
CA SER A 25 -3.33 -6.26 -1.49
C SER A 25 -2.09 -5.60 -0.86
N GLN A 26 -1.45 -6.24 0.12
CA GLN A 26 -0.21 -5.71 0.71
C GLN A 26 1.00 -5.78 -0.23
N LYS A 27 1.05 -6.78 -1.12
CA LYS A 27 2.17 -6.93 -2.08
C LYS A 27 2.16 -5.87 -3.17
N SER A 28 0.98 -5.50 -3.68
CA SER A 28 0.85 -4.43 -4.68
C SER A 28 1.20 -3.07 -4.10
N LEU A 29 0.74 -2.77 -2.88
CA LEU A 29 1.08 -1.56 -2.14
C LEU A 29 2.58 -1.44 -1.90
N ARG A 30 3.25 -2.52 -1.48
CA ARG A 30 4.71 -2.54 -1.31
C ARG A 30 5.46 -2.23 -2.60
N ARG A 31 5.03 -2.81 -3.72
CA ARG A 31 5.70 -2.61 -5.01
C ARG A 31 5.50 -1.18 -5.53
N CYS A 32 4.28 -0.66 -5.43
CA CYS A 32 3.99 0.71 -5.80
C CYS A 32 4.77 1.72 -4.94
N GLY A 33 4.77 1.54 -3.61
CA GLY A 33 5.49 2.42 -2.69
C GLY A 33 7.00 2.46 -2.94
N LEU A 34 7.62 1.31 -3.22
CA LEU A 34 9.05 1.24 -3.57
C LEU A 34 9.37 2.03 -4.85
N HIS A 35 8.56 1.88 -5.90
CA HIS A 35 8.75 2.61 -7.14
C HIS A 35 8.54 4.13 -6.95
N LEU A 36 7.53 4.50 -6.16
CA LEU A 36 7.22 5.88 -5.85
C LEU A 36 8.34 6.56 -5.06
N ILE A 37 8.81 5.94 -3.97
CA ILE A 37 9.89 6.49 -3.14
C ILE A 37 11.16 6.64 -3.98
N LYS A 38 11.47 5.66 -4.84
CA LYS A 38 12.62 5.74 -5.75
C LYS A 38 12.51 6.89 -6.76
N ALA A 39 11.31 7.10 -7.31
CA ALA A 39 11.05 8.22 -8.21
C ALA A 39 11.18 9.56 -7.48
N LEU A 40 10.58 9.67 -6.29
CA LEU A 40 10.68 10.85 -5.44
C LEU A 40 12.11 11.16 -5.03
N GLN A 41 12.90 10.15 -4.68
CA GLN A 41 14.32 10.33 -4.36
C GLN A 41 15.11 10.88 -5.56
N SER A 42 14.78 10.45 -6.79
CA SER A 42 15.37 11.02 -8.01
C SER A 42 14.92 12.46 -8.26
N PHE A 43 13.71 12.82 -7.86
CA PHE A 43 13.14 14.15 -8.05
C PHE A 43 13.66 15.17 -7.03
N CYS A 44 13.76 14.75 -5.77
CA CYS A 44 14.23 15.56 -4.65
C CYS A 44 15.76 15.60 -4.54
N GLY A 45 16.49 14.80 -5.33
CA GLY A 45 17.96 14.71 -5.28
C GLY A 45 18.51 14.06 -4.00
N GLY A 46 17.65 13.40 -3.22
CA GLY A 46 17.99 12.87 -1.91
C GLY A 46 16.83 12.11 -1.27
N PRO A 47 17.06 11.42 -0.14
CA PRO A 47 15.99 10.73 0.57
C PRO A 47 14.90 11.73 0.98
N CYS A 48 13.66 11.25 0.94
CA CYS A 48 12.48 11.98 1.39
C CYS A 48 12.68 12.43 2.84
N THR A 49 12.61 13.74 3.11
CA THR A 49 12.82 14.31 4.47
C THR A 49 11.59 14.20 5.35
N ALA A 50 10.42 13.91 4.76
CA ALA A 50 9.21 13.69 5.53
C ALA A 50 9.27 12.36 6.31
N ASP A 51 9.14 12.46 7.63
CA ASP A 51 9.04 11.33 8.59
C ASP A 51 7.96 10.30 8.18
N ASN A 52 6.97 10.74 7.40
CA ASN A 52 5.79 9.97 6.98
C ASN A 52 5.93 9.31 5.59
N SER A 53 7.13 9.00 5.13
CA SER A 53 7.38 8.39 3.81
C SER A 53 6.56 7.12 3.52
N GLN A 54 6.22 6.32 4.55
CA GLN A 54 5.30 5.18 4.41
C GLN A 54 3.85 5.59 4.13
N ASP A 55 3.34 6.60 4.83
CA ASP A 55 1.99 7.14 4.60
C ASP A 55 1.87 7.80 3.22
N ILE A 56 2.94 8.45 2.74
CA ILE A 56 2.97 9.03 1.39
C ILE A 56 2.87 7.91 0.36
N ALA A 57 3.64 6.84 0.50
CA ALA A 57 3.57 5.69 -0.38
C ALA A 57 2.17 5.04 -0.38
N ILE A 58 1.54 4.90 0.79
CA ILE A 58 0.19 4.31 0.89
C ILE A 58 -0.85 5.22 0.24
N ARG A 59 -0.84 6.53 0.51
CA ARG A 59 -1.78 7.50 -0.10
C ARG A 59 -1.60 7.59 -1.61
N ALA A 60 -0.36 7.72 -2.06
CA ALA A 60 -0.04 7.81 -3.49
C ALA A 60 -0.34 6.55 -4.29
N CYS A 61 -0.34 5.38 -3.63
CA CYS A 61 -0.68 4.12 -4.27
C CYS A 61 -2.17 3.76 -4.17
N THR A 62 -2.93 4.47 -3.33
CA THR A 62 -4.39 4.30 -3.19
C THR A 62 -5.18 5.36 -3.91
N GLN A 63 -4.60 6.54 -4.16
CA GLN A 63 -5.23 7.66 -4.85
C GLN A 63 -4.31 8.25 -5.93
N PRO A 64 -4.89 8.78 -7.03
CA PRO A 64 -4.11 9.51 -8.02
C PRO A 64 -3.64 10.85 -7.43
N HIS A 65 -2.34 11.12 -7.55
CA HIS A 65 -1.71 12.37 -7.15
C HIS A 65 -0.87 12.94 -8.29
N THR A 66 -0.73 14.27 -8.33
CA THR A 66 0.20 14.90 -9.28
C THR A 66 1.62 14.87 -8.76
N LYS A 67 2.58 15.00 -9.67
CA LYS A 67 4.01 15.00 -9.33
C LYS A 67 4.34 16.13 -8.34
N GLU A 68 3.70 17.29 -8.49
CA GLU A 68 3.94 18.47 -7.65
C GLU A 68 3.47 18.24 -6.21
N GLU A 69 2.29 17.63 -6.01
CA GLU A 69 1.79 17.27 -4.68
C GLU A 69 2.73 16.29 -3.98
N LEU A 70 3.19 15.28 -4.72
CA LEU A 70 4.14 14.28 -4.24
C LEU A 70 5.48 14.89 -3.83
N MET A 71 6.00 15.85 -4.62
CA MET A 71 7.22 16.59 -4.29
C MET A 71 7.02 17.48 -3.06
N MET A 72 5.91 18.22 -2.96
CA MET A 72 5.60 19.04 -1.77
C MET A 72 5.48 18.21 -0.49
N LEU A 73 4.94 16.99 -0.59
CA LEU A 73 4.83 16.07 0.54
C LEU A 73 6.18 15.46 0.95
N CYS A 74 7.08 15.26 -0.01
CA CYS A 74 8.32 14.50 0.20
C CYS A 74 9.55 15.38 0.44
N CYS A 75 9.62 16.52 -0.23
CA CYS A 75 10.72 17.46 -0.23
C CYS A 75 10.21 18.88 -0.46
N PRO A 76 9.52 19.48 0.52
CA PRO A 76 9.03 20.86 0.42
C PRO A 76 10.16 21.88 0.24
N ASP A 77 11.37 21.57 0.70
CA ASP A 77 12.56 22.42 0.62
C ASP A 77 13.29 22.36 -0.74
N ALA A 78 12.85 21.50 -1.68
CA ALA A 78 13.45 21.39 -3.01
C ALA A 78 12.77 22.31 -4.06
N LEU A 79 11.74 23.07 -3.66
CA LEU A 79 11.07 24.09 -4.46
C LEU A 79 11.69 25.47 -4.21
#